data_AF-A0A7G8F5U7-F1
#
_entry.id   AF-A0A7G8F5U7-F1
#
_cell.length_a   1.000
_cell.length_b   1.000
_cell.length_c   1.000
_cell.angle_alpha   90.00
_cell.angle_beta   90.00
_cell.angle_gamma   90.00
#
_symmetry.space_group_name_H-M   'P 1'
#
loop_
_entity.id
_entity.type
_entity.pdbx_description
1 polymer ?
#
loop_
_entity_poly.entity_id
_entity_poly.type
_entity_poly.pdbx_seq_one_letter_code
_entity_poly.pdbx_strand_id
1 'polypeptide(L)'
;MKAPEALLAYLQQTPGMESGSKRLVLLFTQLGDFDSMEYAQALVPTLSHLEQVGIQTLGIAIGDQAGADRFCVFTGFPRSQLRVVPDAELHRSVGLSPGLQAAGGPWPSLLLMCAGIGSPGTLAEVLRGYTGDRSAPARFDDSSLFRLAGGSGFQRPFELATVRLRNMNEVLSKWGTYVPNNAYITQRGGTFLLDEDDSVLYVHRDKGILGFSETMNKPLTFLDPWLDRED
;
A
#
# COMPACT_ATOMS: atom_id res chain seq x y z
N MET A 1 1.99 19.17 13.55
CA MET A 1 2.04 19.69 12.15
C MET A 1 0.68 19.42 11.53
N LYS A 2 0.08 20.36 10.78
CA LYS A 2 -1.19 20.08 10.07
C LYS A 2 -0.96 19.25 8.82
N ALA A 3 -1.96 18.48 8.39
CA ALA A 3 -1.89 17.74 7.15
C ALA A 3 -1.83 18.68 5.92
N PRO A 4 -1.32 18.21 4.77
CA PRO A 4 -1.29 19.00 3.54
C PRO A 4 -2.69 19.50 3.16
N GLU A 5 -2.79 20.78 2.80
CA GLU A 5 -4.07 21.44 2.48
C GLU A 5 -4.85 20.71 1.37
N ALA A 6 -4.16 20.25 0.32
CA ALA A 6 -4.78 19.50 -0.77
C ALA A 6 -5.40 18.17 -0.29
N LEU A 7 -4.80 17.51 0.70
CA LEU A 7 -5.38 16.31 1.30
C LEU A 7 -6.64 16.67 2.08
N LEU A 8 -6.58 17.71 2.92
CA LEU A 8 -7.73 18.15 3.72
C LEU A 8 -8.90 18.59 2.84
N ALA A 9 -8.64 19.33 1.77
CA ALA A 9 -9.66 19.73 0.81
C ALA A 9 -10.35 18.53 0.15
N TYR A 10 -9.61 17.45 -0.14
CA TYR A 10 -10.17 16.21 -0.66
C TYR A 10 -11.01 15.46 0.40
N LEU A 11 -10.52 15.40 1.65
CA LEU A 11 -11.23 14.72 2.74
C LEU A 11 -12.52 15.42 3.12
N GLN A 12 -12.55 16.75 3.13
CA GLN A 12 -13.77 17.54 3.40
C GLN A 12 -14.90 17.26 2.39
N GLN A 13 -14.58 16.82 1.18
CA GLN A 13 -15.55 16.45 0.14
C GLN A 13 -15.89 14.95 0.16
N THR A 14 -15.34 14.20 1.11
CA THR A 14 -15.52 12.76 1.26
C THR A 14 -16.37 12.49 2.50
N PRO A 15 -17.64 12.08 2.33
CA PRO A 15 -18.51 11.73 3.46
C PRO A 15 -17.85 10.71 4.39
N GLY A 16 -17.91 10.98 5.69
CA GLY A 16 -17.32 10.13 6.73
C GLY A 16 -15.81 10.29 6.88
N MET A 17 -15.22 11.36 6.35
CA MET A 17 -13.80 11.71 6.49
C MET A 17 -13.60 13.17 6.93
N GLU A 18 -14.66 13.80 7.42
CA GLU A 18 -14.64 15.11 8.06
C GLU A 18 -13.68 15.12 9.27
N SER A 19 -13.27 16.30 9.72
CA SER A 19 -12.55 16.44 11.00
C SER A 19 -13.44 16.01 12.18
N GLY A 20 -12.82 15.63 13.30
CA GLY A 20 -13.52 15.17 14.52
C GLY A 20 -13.33 13.69 14.84
N SER A 21 -12.59 12.97 14.00
CA SER A 21 -12.17 11.58 14.20
C SER A 21 -10.71 11.40 13.77
N LYS A 22 -10.05 10.38 14.32
CA LYS A 22 -8.76 9.93 13.76
C LYS A 22 -9.00 9.28 12.41
N ARG A 23 -8.15 9.58 11.44
CA ARG A 23 -8.32 9.13 10.04
C ARG A 23 -7.02 8.55 9.49
N LEU A 24 -7.07 7.29 9.08
CA LEU A 24 -6.02 6.63 8.31
C LEU A 24 -6.30 6.80 6.82
N VAL A 25 -5.47 7.58 6.14
CA VAL A 25 -5.58 7.86 4.71
C VAL A 25 -4.41 7.24 3.96
N LEU A 26 -4.73 6.37 3.02
CA LEU A 26 -3.77 5.66 2.18
C LEU A 26 -3.85 6.24 0.77
N LEU A 27 -2.79 6.88 0.32
CA LEU A 27 -2.62 7.26 -1.07
C LEU A 27 -1.92 6.11 -1.79
N PHE A 28 -2.71 5.10 -2.18
CA PHE A 28 -2.22 3.99 -3.00
C PHE A 28 -1.69 4.51 -4.32
N THR A 29 -0.70 3.82 -4.89
CA THR A 29 -0.24 4.11 -6.26
C THR A 29 -1.30 3.63 -7.25
N GLN A 30 -0.89 3.14 -8.41
CA GLN A 30 -1.85 2.45 -9.26
C GLN A 30 -2.37 1.18 -8.58
N LEU A 31 -3.63 0.87 -8.83
CA LEU A 31 -4.28 -0.32 -8.27
C LEU A 31 -3.54 -1.61 -8.62
N GLY A 32 -2.90 -1.66 -9.80
CA GLY A 32 -2.08 -2.79 -10.26
C GLY A 32 -0.65 -2.84 -9.70
N ASP A 33 -0.23 -1.88 -8.89
CA ASP A 33 1.12 -1.88 -8.33
C ASP A 33 1.24 -2.88 -7.18
N PHE A 34 2.45 -3.42 -6.97
CA PHE A 34 2.75 -4.32 -5.86
C PHE A 34 2.51 -3.65 -4.51
N ASP A 35 2.87 -2.38 -4.38
CA ASP A 35 2.69 -1.60 -3.15
C ASP A 35 1.20 -1.53 -2.76
N SER A 36 0.33 -1.14 -3.70
CA SER A 36 -1.12 -1.08 -3.47
C SER A 36 -1.70 -2.44 -3.08
N MET A 37 -1.32 -3.50 -3.80
CA MET A 37 -1.82 -4.85 -3.57
C MET A 37 -1.40 -5.40 -2.21
N GLU A 38 -0.09 -5.36 -1.90
CA GLU A 38 0.45 -5.90 -0.66
C GLU A 38 -0.01 -5.09 0.55
N TYR A 39 -0.11 -3.76 0.42
CA TYR A 39 -0.56 -2.93 1.52
C TYR A 39 -2.05 -3.15 1.83
N ALA A 40 -2.92 -3.19 0.81
CA ALA A 40 -4.32 -3.52 1.01
C ALA A 40 -4.49 -4.90 1.67
N GLN A 41 -3.79 -5.93 1.16
CA GLN A 41 -3.82 -7.28 1.74
C GLN A 41 -3.31 -7.32 3.19
N ALA A 42 -2.30 -6.51 3.52
CA ALA A 42 -1.80 -6.40 4.88
C ALA A 42 -2.81 -5.72 5.82
N LEU A 43 -3.51 -4.70 5.34
CA LEU A 43 -4.42 -3.88 6.15
C LEU A 43 -5.80 -4.52 6.37
N VAL A 44 -6.32 -5.26 5.40
CA VAL A 44 -7.67 -5.87 5.46
C VAL A 44 -7.98 -6.57 6.78
N PRO A 45 -7.09 -7.42 7.34
CA PRO A 45 -7.34 -8.08 8.63
C PRO A 45 -7.49 -7.14 9.83
N THR A 46 -6.99 -5.89 9.73
CA THR A 46 -6.96 -4.91 10.82
C THR A 46 -8.07 -3.86 10.70
N LEU A 47 -8.77 -3.78 9.57
CA LEU A 47 -9.78 -2.73 9.31
C LEU A 47 -10.92 -2.70 10.33
N SER A 48 -11.41 -3.87 10.76
CA SER A 48 -12.47 -3.93 11.78
C SER A 48 -11.99 -3.41 13.13
N HIS A 49 -10.72 -3.66 13.48
CA HIS A 49 -10.16 -3.18 14.73
C HIS A 49 -9.96 -1.65 14.69
N LEU A 50 -9.49 -1.12 13.56
CA LEU A 50 -9.40 0.34 13.34
C LEU A 50 -10.75 1.03 13.54
N GLU A 51 -11.82 0.48 12.97
CA GLU A 51 -13.17 1.01 13.15
C GLU A 51 -13.62 0.97 14.62
N GLN A 52 -13.34 -0.12 15.34
CA GLN A 52 -13.67 -0.27 16.77
C GLN A 52 -12.98 0.77 17.65
N VAL A 53 -11.72 1.11 17.35
CA VAL A 53 -10.96 2.14 18.09
C VAL A 53 -11.20 3.56 17.55
N GLY A 54 -12.18 3.74 16.67
CA GLY A 54 -12.60 5.06 16.17
C GLY A 54 -11.67 5.66 15.10
N ILE A 55 -10.85 4.84 14.42
CA ILE A 55 -10.04 5.27 13.28
C ILE A 55 -10.77 4.99 11.97
N GLN A 56 -11.20 6.05 11.30
CA GLN A 56 -11.79 5.96 9.96
C GLN A 56 -10.70 5.68 8.93
N THR A 57 -10.96 4.78 7.97
CA THR A 57 -9.97 4.42 6.94
C THR A 57 -10.46 4.78 5.55
N LEU A 58 -9.60 5.43 4.76
CA LEU A 58 -9.84 5.75 3.36
C LEU A 58 -8.61 5.41 2.51
N GLY A 59 -8.80 4.55 1.51
CA GLY A 59 -7.88 4.40 0.39
C GLY A 59 -8.24 5.32 -0.77
N ILE A 60 -7.25 5.98 -1.35
CA ILE A 60 -7.35 6.75 -2.59
C ILE A 60 -6.29 6.24 -3.54
N ALA A 61 -6.69 5.63 -4.65
CA ALA A 61 -5.79 4.99 -5.60
C ALA A 61 -5.85 5.65 -6.98
N ILE A 62 -4.78 5.52 -7.76
CA ILE A 62 -4.77 5.96 -9.16
C ILE A 62 -5.41 4.86 -10.00
N GLY A 63 -6.50 5.18 -10.71
CA GLY A 63 -7.23 4.22 -11.54
C GLY A 63 -8.65 4.67 -11.86
N ASP A 64 -9.51 3.71 -12.13
CA ASP A 64 -10.92 3.93 -12.42
C ASP A 64 -11.82 2.99 -11.61
N GLN A 65 -13.15 3.11 -11.82
CA GLN A 65 -14.13 2.32 -11.06
C GLN A 65 -13.99 0.80 -11.35
N ALA A 66 -13.71 0.40 -12.58
CA ALA A 66 -13.58 -1.00 -12.96
C ALA A 66 -12.35 -1.63 -12.29
N GLY A 67 -11.23 -0.89 -12.27
CA GLY A 67 -10.05 -1.25 -11.50
C GLY A 67 -10.34 -1.36 -10.01
N ALA A 68 -11.07 -0.39 -9.43
CA ALA A 68 -11.41 -0.38 -8.01
C ALA A 68 -12.22 -1.60 -7.60
N ASP A 69 -13.26 -1.93 -8.37
CA ASP A 69 -14.13 -3.08 -8.09
C ASP A 69 -13.32 -4.38 -8.11
N ARG A 70 -12.45 -4.55 -9.12
CA ARG A 70 -11.61 -5.74 -9.23
C ARG A 70 -10.53 -5.80 -8.15
N PHE A 71 -9.93 -4.66 -7.80
CA PHE A 71 -8.97 -4.54 -6.70
C PHE A 71 -9.60 -4.96 -5.37
N CYS A 72 -10.79 -4.45 -5.04
CA CYS A 72 -11.52 -4.82 -3.84
C CYS A 72 -11.85 -6.31 -3.80
N VAL A 73 -12.35 -6.88 -4.92
CA VAL A 73 -12.63 -8.32 -5.03
C VAL A 73 -11.38 -9.17 -4.79
N PHE A 74 -10.23 -8.75 -5.32
CA PHE A 74 -9.01 -9.55 -5.24
C PHE A 74 -8.28 -9.42 -3.90
N THR A 75 -8.21 -8.21 -3.34
CA THR A 75 -7.48 -7.92 -2.10
C THR A 75 -8.33 -8.11 -0.84
N GLY A 76 -9.66 -8.06 -0.96
CA GLY A 76 -10.59 -7.99 0.17
C GLY A 76 -10.79 -6.58 0.71
N PHE A 77 -10.14 -5.55 0.15
CA PHE A 77 -10.28 -4.17 0.62
C PHE A 77 -11.73 -3.67 0.43
N PRO A 78 -12.36 -3.03 1.44
CA PRO A 78 -13.75 -2.63 1.34
C PRO A 78 -13.96 -1.56 0.27
N ARG A 79 -14.90 -1.81 -0.63
CA ARG A 79 -15.18 -0.89 -1.73
C ARG A 79 -15.71 0.46 -1.27
N SER A 80 -16.43 0.49 -0.15
CA SER A 80 -16.90 1.71 0.52
C SER A 80 -15.78 2.59 1.06
N GLN A 81 -14.62 2.00 1.34
CA GLN A 81 -13.43 2.68 1.86
C GLN A 81 -12.41 3.00 0.76
N LEU A 82 -12.69 2.67 -0.51
CA LEU A 82 -11.80 2.93 -1.64
C LEU A 82 -12.39 3.97 -2.59
N ARG A 83 -11.62 5.01 -2.85
CA ARG A 83 -11.84 5.98 -3.93
C ARG A 83 -10.75 5.86 -4.98
N VAL A 84 -11.05 6.31 -6.19
CA VAL A 84 -10.08 6.39 -7.28
C VAL A 84 -10.00 7.80 -7.84
N VAL A 85 -8.78 8.17 -8.22
CA VAL A 85 -8.46 9.39 -8.96
C VAL A 85 -7.86 9.01 -10.31
N PRO A 86 -8.11 9.78 -11.38
CA PRO A 86 -7.67 9.42 -12.73
C PRO A 86 -6.16 9.61 -12.95
N ASP A 87 -5.50 10.37 -12.06
CA ASP A 87 -4.10 10.75 -12.18
C ASP A 87 -3.39 10.91 -10.83
N ALA A 88 -2.14 11.34 -10.88
CA ALA A 88 -1.27 11.53 -9.72
C ALA A 88 -1.25 12.98 -9.18
N GLU A 89 -2.20 13.85 -9.53
CA GLU A 89 -2.22 15.24 -9.07
C GLU A 89 -2.28 15.33 -7.54
N LEU A 90 -3.21 14.60 -6.91
CA LEU A 90 -3.32 14.55 -5.45
C LEU A 90 -1.99 14.06 -4.82
N HIS A 91 -1.43 12.97 -5.33
CA HIS A 91 -0.17 12.42 -4.83
C HIS A 91 0.97 13.43 -4.88
N ARG A 92 1.13 14.13 -6.01
CA ARG A 92 2.16 15.16 -6.16
C ARG A 92 1.92 16.36 -5.26
N SER A 93 0.66 16.78 -5.10
CA SER A 93 0.29 17.94 -4.28
C SER A 93 0.63 17.78 -2.79
N VAL A 94 0.71 16.53 -2.31
CA VAL A 94 1.09 16.23 -0.91
C VAL A 94 2.55 15.79 -0.76
N GLY A 95 3.33 15.93 -1.83
CA GLY A 95 4.77 15.69 -1.87
C GLY A 95 5.17 14.22 -2.00
N LEU A 96 4.35 13.37 -2.60
CA LEU A 96 4.73 11.98 -2.91
C LEU A 96 5.58 11.91 -4.17
N SER A 97 6.56 11.01 -4.17
CA SER A 97 7.55 10.89 -5.25
C SER A 97 6.89 10.45 -6.56
N PRO A 98 7.21 11.09 -7.71
CA PRO A 98 6.77 10.60 -9.01
C PRO A 98 7.47 9.31 -9.45
N GLY A 99 8.41 8.79 -8.64
CA GLY A 99 9.33 7.73 -9.01
C GLY A 99 10.39 8.21 -10.00
N LEU A 100 11.10 7.26 -10.62
CA LEU A 100 12.11 7.56 -11.63
C LEU A 100 11.46 8.16 -12.89
N GLN A 101 12.04 9.23 -13.43
CA GLN A 101 11.59 9.88 -14.66
C GLN A 101 12.69 9.81 -15.73
N ALA A 102 12.87 8.65 -16.34
CA ALA A 102 13.83 8.42 -17.40
C ALA A 102 13.30 8.92 -18.77
N ALA A 103 14.22 9.27 -19.67
CA ALA A 103 13.88 9.80 -21.00
C ALA A 103 13.02 8.86 -21.88
N GLY A 104 13.02 7.56 -21.59
CA GLY A 104 12.20 6.56 -22.29
C GLY A 104 10.73 6.51 -21.85
N GLY A 105 10.33 7.34 -20.88
CA GLY A 105 8.96 7.39 -20.36
C GLY A 105 8.71 6.37 -19.23
N PRO A 106 7.43 6.18 -18.84
CA PRO A 106 7.07 5.47 -17.62
C PRO A 106 7.50 4.00 -17.59
N TRP A 107 7.41 3.28 -18.71
CA TRP A 107 7.74 1.86 -18.78
C TRP A 107 9.24 1.58 -18.58
N PRO A 108 10.15 2.23 -19.32
CA PRO A 108 11.58 2.15 -19.02
C PRO A 108 11.92 2.56 -17.59
N SER A 109 11.29 3.63 -17.07
CA SER A 109 11.47 4.02 -15.68
C SER A 109 11.09 2.92 -14.69
N LEU A 110 9.92 2.29 -14.88
CA LEU A 110 9.45 1.20 -14.03
C LEU A 110 10.44 0.01 -14.06
N LEU A 111 10.91 -0.40 -15.24
CA LEU A 111 11.87 -1.49 -15.38
C LEU A 111 13.19 -1.20 -14.65
N LEU A 112 13.69 0.05 -14.75
CA LEU A 112 14.87 0.49 -14.02
C LEU A 112 14.65 0.50 -12.51
N MET A 113 13.47 0.92 -12.04
CA MET A 113 13.09 0.87 -10.62
C MET A 113 12.99 -0.58 -10.11
N CYS A 114 12.44 -1.51 -10.90
CA CYS A 114 12.45 -2.94 -10.57
C CYS A 114 13.89 -3.49 -10.46
N ALA A 115 14.83 -2.93 -11.22
CA ALA A 115 16.27 -3.22 -11.11
C ALA A 115 16.96 -2.45 -9.97
N GLY A 116 16.23 -1.69 -9.15
CA GLY A 116 16.71 -0.93 -7.99
C GLY A 116 17.15 0.51 -8.28
N ILE A 117 17.11 0.97 -9.53
CA ILE A 117 17.54 2.32 -9.91
C ILE A 117 16.41 3.32 -9.60
N GLY A 118 16.71 4.34 -8.80
CA GLY A 118 15.69 5.31 -8.36
C GLY A 118 14.62 4.70 -7.45
N SER A 119 14.91 3.54 -6.85
CA SER A 119 13.99 2.78 -5.99
C SER A 119 14.75 2.13 -4.83
N PRO A 120 15.19 2.92 -3.82
CA PRO A 120 16.00 2.42 -2.71
C PRO A 120 15.26 1.34 -1.92
N GLY A 121 15.97 0.25 -1.60
CA GLY A 121 15.43 -0.87 -0.80
C GLY A 121 14.72 -1.96 -1.61
N THR A 122 14.32 -1.71 -2.87
CA THR A 122 13.55 -2.67 -3.68
C THR A 122 14.25 -4.01 -3.83
N LEU A 123 15.54 -4.05 -4.17
CA LEU A 123 16.25 -5.33 -4.35
C LEU A 123 16.40 -6.10 -3.04
N ALA A 124 16.55 -5.40 -1.91
CA ALA A 124 16.60 -6.04 -0.59
C ALA A 124 15.25 -6.69 -0.25
N GLU A 125 14.16 -6.01 -0.55
CA GLU A 125 12.80 -6.53 -0.36
C GLU A 125 12.45 -7.68 -1.29
N VAL A 126 12.95 -7.65 -2.54
CA VAL A 126 12.87 -8.79 -3.45
C VAL A 126 13.62 -9.99 -2.85
N LEU A 127 14.87 -9.79 -2.42
CA LEU A 127 15.69 -10.86 -1.82
C LEU A 127 15.01 -11.45 -0.57
N ARG A 128 14.47 -10.61 0.31
CA ARG A 128 13.69 -11.02 1.50
C ARG A 128 12.52 -11.94 1.15
N GLY A 129 11.91 -11.71 -0.02
CA GLY A 129 10.85 -12.56 -0.56
C GLY A 129 11.30 -14.01 -0.82
N TYR A 130 12.55 -14.20 -1.24
CA TYR A 130 13.13 -15.50 -1.56
C TYR A 130 13.80 -16.15 -0.35
N THR A 131 14.51 -15.38 0.48
CA THR A 131 15.24 -15.91 1.64
C THR A 131 14.39 -16.13 2.88
N GLY A 132 13.23 -15.48 2.96
CA GLY A 132 12.40 -15.44 4.18
C GLY A 132 12.90 -14.41 5.20
N ASP A 133 12.12 -14.25 6.27
CA ASP A 133 12.35 -13.28 7.34
C ASP A 133 11.77 -13.80 8.66
N ARG A 134 12.63 -14.06 9.64
CA ARG A 134 12.24 -14.58 10.97
C ARG A 134 11.53 -13.55 11.84
N SER A 135 11.62 -12.26 11.50
CA SER A 135 10.96 -11.17 12.22
C SER A 135 9.57 -10.84 11.67
N ALA A 136 9.23 -11.37 10.50
CA ALA A 136 7.93 -11.19 9.85
C ALA A 136 7.01 -12.39 10.13
N PRO A 137 5.69 -12.19 10.22
CA PRO A 137 4.73 -13.29 10.33
C PRO A 137 4.70 -14.16 9.06
N ALA A 138 4.33 -15.42 9.22
CA ALA A 138 4.09 -16.33 8.10
C ALA A 138 2.97 -15.79 7.18
N ARG A 139 3.10 -16.00 5.86
CA ARG A 139 2.09 -15.52 4.88
C ARG A 139 1.04 -16.56 4.54
N PHE A 140 1.33 -17.82 4.79
CA PHE A 140 0.41 -18.93 4.62
C PHE A 140 0.33 -19.70 5.93
N ASP A 141 -0.84 -20.27 6.20
CA ASP A 141 -0.99 -21.29 7.24
C ASP A 141 -0.03 -22.45 6.99
N ASP A 142 0.17 -23.31 7.99
CA ASP A 142 1.16 -24.40 8.06
C ASP A 142 1.01 -25.51 6.99
N SER A 143 1.11 -25.11 5.71
CA SER A 143 1.22 -26.01 4.58
C SER A 143 2.50 -26.84 4.70
N SER A 144 2.39 -28.12 4.39
CA SER A 144 3.47 -29.10 4.52
C SER A 144 4.72 -28.73 3.73
N LEU A 145 4.56 -28.03 2.60
CA LEU A 145 5.66 -27.60 1.72
C LEU A 145 6.56 -26.55 2.36
N PHE A 146 6.01 -25.49 2.96
CA PHE A 146 6.84 -24.44 3.57
C PHE A 146 7.43 -24.86 4.92
N ARG A 147 6.77 -25.75 5.68
CA ARG A 147 7.38 -26.30 6.92
C ARG A 147 8.70 -27.01 6.66
N LEU A 148 8.77 -27.81 5.59
CA LEU A 148 10.00 -28.50 5.18
C LEU A 148 11.13 -27.53 4.80
N ALA A 149 10.79 -26.31 4.38
CA ALA A 149 11.74 -25.30 3.94
C ALA A 149 12.30 -24.41 5.07
N GLY A 150 11.81 -24.50 6.32
CA GLY A 150 12.39 -23.67 7.40
C GLY A 150 11.72 -23.62 8.77
N GLY A 151 10.61 -24.34 9.01
CA GLY A 151 9.89 -24.32 10.30
C GLY A 151 8.50 -23.67 10.24
N SER A 152 8.06 -23.05 11.34
CA SER A 152 6.73 -22.41 11.47
C SER A 152 6.82 -21.09 12.27
N GLY A 153 5.77 -20.26 12.18
CA GLY A 153 5.64 -19.03 12.98
C GLY A 153 6.35 -17.78 12.44
N PHE A 154 6.93 -17.84 11.24
CA PHE A 154 7.60 -16.70 10.60
C PHE A 154 7.50 -16.77 9.07
N GLN A 155 7.87 -15.70 8.37
CA GLN A 155 7.90 -15.67 6.91
C GLN A 155 8.99 -16.61 6.37
N ARG A 156 8.59 -17.74 5.80
CA ARG A 156 9.51 -18.77 5.32
C ARG A 156 10.10 -18.42 3.94
N PRO A 157 11.23 -19.04 3.54
CA PRO A 157 11.76 -18.87 2.19
C PRO A 157 10.68 -19.07 1.12
N PHE A 158 10.70 -18.23 0.09
CA PHE A 158 9.76 -18.21 -1.03
C PHE A 158 8.29 -17.88 -0.71
N GLU A 159 7.87 -17.71 0.55
CA GLU A 159 6.47 -17.42 0.86
C GLU A 159 6.01 -16.07 0.30
N LEU A 160 6.75 -15.01 0.64
CA LEU A 160 6.42 -13.67 0.17
C LEU A 160 6.60 -13.56 -1.36
N ALA A 161 7.61 -14.22 -1.93
CA ALA A 161 7.73 -14.32 -3.39
C ALA A 161 6.52 -15.02 -4.04
N THR A 162 5.92 -16.02 -3.38
CA THR A 162 4.72 -16.71 -3.85
C THR A 162 3.49 -15.79 -3.81
N VAL A 163 3.32 -15.02 -2.74
CA VAL A 163 2.26 -13.99 -2.65
C VAL A 163 2.42 -12.97 -3.78
N ARG A 164 3.64 -12.47 -3.99
CA ARG A 164 3.95 -11.53 -5.08
C ARG A 164 3.71 -12.12 -6.45
N LEU A 165 4.08 -13.38 -6.69
CA LEU A 165 3.79 -14.06 -7.95
C LEU A 165 2.28 -14.17 -8.21
N ARG A 166 1.48 -14.46 -7.18
CA ARG A 166 0.02 -14.47 -7.29
C ARG A 166 -0.53 -13.09 -7.66
N ASN A 167 -0.05 -12.03 -7.00
CA ASN A 167 -0.43 -10.65 -7.31
C ASN A 167 -0.04 -10.28 -8.75
N MET A 168 1.18 -10.62 -9.17
CA MET A 168 1.68 -10.36 -10.51
C MET A 168 0.84 -11.06 -11.59
N ASN A 169 0.52 -12.35 -11.38
CA ASN A 169 -0.33 -13.10 -12.31
C ASN A 169 -1.72 -12.47 -12.44
N GLU A 170 -2.32 -12.05 -11.32
CA GLU A 170 -3.60 -11.36 -11.33
C GLU A 170 -3.53 -10.06 -12.15
N VAL A 171 -2.57 -9.18 -11.82
CA VAL A 171 -2.46 -7.86 -12.45
C VAL A 171 -2.12 -7.99 -13.93
N LEU A 172 -1.10 -8.77 -14.30
CA LEU A 172 -0.68 -8.87 -15.70
C LEU A 172 -1.76 -9.50 -16.58
N SER A 173 -2.55 -10.45 -16.06
CA SER A 173 -3.69 -11.03 -16.78
C SER A 173 -4.81 -10.02 -17.05
N LYS A 174 -4.86 -8.92 -16.29
CA LYS A 174 -5.91 -7.89 -16.34
C LYS A 174 -5.31 -6.48 -16.36
N TRP A 175 -4.17 -6.32 -17.02
CA TRP A 175 -3.36 -5.11 -16.94
C TRP A 175 -4.19 -3.86 -17.24
N GLY A 176 -4.95 -3.87 -18.34
CA GLY A 176 -5.77 -2.72 -18.75
C GLY A 176 -6.89 -2.36 -17.76
N THR A 177 -7.32 -3.28 -16.89
CA THR A 177 -8.30 -3.00 -15.83
C THR A 177 -7.64 -2.33 -14.63
N TYR A 178 -6.44 -2.78 -14.25
CA TYR A 178 -5.74 -2.27 -13.07
C TYR A 178 -4.92 -1.01 -13.35
N VAL A 179 -4.49 -0.83 -14.61
CA VAL A 179 -3.61 0.24 -15.07
C VAL A 179 -4.25 0.87 -16.32
N PRO A 180 -5.32 1.67 -16.15
CA PRO A 180 -6.00 2.30 -17.28
C PRO A 180 -5.14 3.37 -17.97
N ASN A 181 -4.15 3.93 -17.28
CA ASN A 181 -3.21 4.91 -17.83
C ASN A 181 -1.77 4.63 -17.38
N ASN A 182 -0.90 4.23 -18.31
CA ASN A 182 0.50 3.92 -17.99
C ASN A 182 1.34 5.14 -17.56
N ALA A 183 0.85 6.38 -17.71
CA ALA A 183 1.60 7.59 -17.36
C ALA A 183 2.03 7.65 -15.89
N TYR A 184 1.36 6.91 -15.01
CA TYR A 184 1.53 7.01 -13.56
C TYR A 184 2.08 5.74 -12.91
N ILE A 185 2.56 4.75 -13.69
CA ILE A 185 3.07 3.47 -13.16
C ILE A 185 4.29 3.60 -12.24
N THR A 186 4.98 4.74 -12.28
CA THR A 186 6.13 5.03 -11.39
C THR A 186 5.75 5.87 -10.18
N GLN A 187 4.58 6.51 -10.18
CA GLN A 187 4.12 7.33 -9.07
C GLN A 187 4.12 6.51 -7.79
N ARG A 188 4.69 7.06 -6.72
CA ARG A 188 4.76 6.45 -5.40
C ARG A 188 3.64 6.95 -4.50
N GLY A 189 3.31 6.14 -3.51
CA GLY A 189 2.21 6.35 -2.58
C GLY A 189 2.67 6.95 -1.27
N GLY A 190 1.77 6.94 -0.30
CA GLY A 190 2.06 7.32 1.06
C GLY A 190 0.88 7.11 2.00
N THR A 191 1.18 7.21 3.29
CA THR A 191 0.22 7.00 4.37
C THR A 191 0.19 8.22 5.26
N PHE A 192 -1.00 8.64 5.64
CA PHE A 192 -1.24 9.71 6.61
C PHE A 192 -2.16 9.19 7.69
N LEU A 193 -1.74 9.25 8.95
CA LEU A 193 -2.63 9.13 10.09
C LEU A 193 -2.86 10.52 10.64
N LEU A 194 -4.12 10.96 10.62
CA LEU A 194 -4.54 12.27 11.07
C LEU A 194 -5.26 12.16 12.41
N ASP A 195 -5.10 13.17 13.24
CA ASP A 195 -5.90 13.36 14.45
C ASP A 195 -7.25 14.02 14.13
N GLU A 196 -8.10 14.11 15.14
CA GLU A 196 -9.42 14.74 15.09
C GLU A 196 -9.38 16.19 14.61
N ASP A 197 -8.29 16.91 14.91
CA ASP A 197 -8.09 18.31 14.55
C ASP A 197 -7.37 18.51 13.20
N ASP A 198 -7.17 17.48 12.38
CA ASP A 198 -6.36 17.50 11.14
C ASP A 198 -4.83 17.61 11.37
N SER A 199 -4.34 17.45 12.61
CA SER A 199 -2.90 17.29 12.83
C SER A 199 -2.40 15.92 12.36
N VAL A 200 -1.15 15.86 11.87
CA VAL A 200 -0.52 14.62 11.42
C VAL A 200 0.08 13.90 12.63
N LEU A 201 -0.41 12.68 12.88
CA LEU A 201 0.11 11.75 13.87
C LEU A 201 1.21 10.86 13.29
N TYR A 202 1.05 10.43 12.04
CA TYR A 202 2.03 9.63 11.31
C TYR A 202 2.00 10.00 9.83
N VAL A 203 3.18 10.00 9.21
CA VAL A 203 3.29 10.12 7.75
C VAL A 203 4.41 9.24 7.23
N HIS A 204 4.08 8.41 6.25
CA HIS A 204 5.05 7.67 5.44
C HIS A 204 4.92 8.09 3.99
N ARG A 205 6.06 8.25 3.32
CA ARG A 205 6.12 8.55 1.89
C ARG A 205 6.98 7.50 1.22
N ASP A 206 6.41 6.79 0.26
CA ASP A 206 7.08 5.62 -0.30
C ASP A 206 8.29 6.08 -1.12
N LYS A 207 9.45 5.49 -0.83
CA LYS A 207 10.72 5.88 -1.45
C LYS A 207 11.02 5.10 -2.73
N GLY A 208 10.35 3.96 -2.92
CA GLY A 208 10.56 3.03 -4.02
C GLY A 208 9.50 1.94 -4.03
N ILE A 209 9.60 1.03 -4.99
CA ILE A 209 8.78 -0.18 -5.10
C ILE A 209 9.07 -1.11 -3.91
N LEU A 210 8.02 -1.69 -3.33
CA LEU A 210 8.04 -2.49 -2.11
C LEU A 210 8.48 -1.67 -0.89
N GLY A 211 8.13 -0.39 -0.87
CA GLY A 211 8.58 0.57 0.14
C GLY A 211 7.44 1.32 0.83
N PHE A 212 6.25 0.72 0.91
CA PHE A 212 5.02 1.35 1.41
C PHE A 212 4.92 1.47 2.94
N SER A 213 5.93 0.98 3.67
CA SER A 213 6.04 1.14 5.12
C SER A 213 7.49 1.31 5.54
N GLU A 214 7.72 2.00 6.66
CA GLU A 214 9.04 2.09 7.30
C GLU A 214 9.51 0.72 7.81
N THR A 215 8.57 -0.16 8.18
CA THR A 215 8.84 -1.49 8.75
C THR A 215 8.26 -2.59 7.86
N MET A 216 8.83 -2.84 6.67
CA MET A 216 8.26 -3.78 5.67
C MET A 216 8.08 -5.24 6.14
N ASN A 217 8.82 -5.67 7.17
CA ASN A 217 8.62 -6.97 7.82
C ASN A 217 7.31 -7.02 8.63
N LYS A 218 6.88 -5.89 9.20
CA LYS A 218 5.62 -5.67 9.92
C LYS A 218 5.03 -4.31 9.51
N PRO A 219 4.40 -4.23 8.32
CA PRO A 219 4.13 -2.94 7.67
C PRO A 219 3.14 -2.04 8.42
N LEU A 220 2.42 -2.60 9.39
CA LEU A 220 1.40 -1.90 10.18
C LEU A 220 1.83 -1.54 11.59
N THR A 221 3.08 -1.81 12.00
CA THR A 221 3.56 -1.52 13.37
C THR A 221 3.43 -0.05 13.76
N PHE A 222 3.36 0.86 12.80
CA PHE A 222 3.05 2.26 13.10
C PHE A 222 1.68 2.43 13.77
N LEU A 223 0.71 1.51 13.58
CA LEU A 223 -0.63 1.58 14.17
C LEU A 223 -0.68 1.11 15.63
N ASP A 224 0.32 0.35 16.10
CA ASP A 224 0.35 -0.26 17.44
C ASP A 224 -0.02 0.73 18.58
N PRO A 225 0.48 1.99 18.61
CA PRO A 225 0.13 2.96 19.67
C PRO A 225 -1.37 3.29 19.79
N TRP A 226 -2.15 2.98 18.76
CA TRP A 226 -3.58 3.23 18.69
C TRP A 226 -4.45 1.97 18.71
N LEU A 227 -3.87 0.81 18.41
CA LEU A 227 -4.58 -0.48 18.44
C LEU A 227 -4.45 -1.18 19.80
N ASP A 228 -3.38 -0.91 20.56
CA ASP A 228 -3.11 -1.57 21.84
C ASP A 228 -3.75 -0.85 23.06
N ARG A 229 -4.60 0.15 22.82
CA ARG A 229 -5.34 0.82 23.89
C ARG A 229 -6.55 -0.03 24.28
N GLU A 230 -6.35 -0.91 25.27
CA GLU A 230 -7.44 -1.32 26.15
C GLU A 230 -7.84 -0.09 26.98
N ASP A 231 -9.02 0.47 26.73
CA ASP A 231 -9.70 1.37 27.68
C ASP A 231 -10.23 0.57 28.89
#